data_AF-A0A9E3BXN7-F1
#
_entry.id   AF-A0A9E3BXN7-F1
#
_cell.length_a   1.000
_cell.length_b   1.000
_cell.length_c   1.000
_cell.angle_alpha   90.00
_cell.angle_beta   90.00
_cell.angle_gamma   90.00
#
_symmetry.space_group_name_H-M   'P 1'
#
loop_
_entity.id
_entity.type
_entity.pdbx_description
1 polymer ?
#
loop_
_entity_poly.entity_id
_entity_poly.type
_entity_poly.pdbx_seq_one_letter_code
_entity_poly.pdbx_strand_id
1 'polypeptide(L)'
;MSMEAFVTLAAPGEAETRVKASTFLALAVPVTTEEEARAVVAARAKAMFDATHHCSAWRLRGGTGRANDAGEPSGSAGAPILAAIDGAGVVDCCVVVTRYYGGTKLGVGGLVRAYGEAAALALAEAPRRAGVLAARLRVRYPYEHTAPVMRMLERVGADAVE
;
A
#
# COMPACT_ATOMS: atom_id res chain seq x y z
N MET A 1 20.97 -17.67 -8.34
CA MET A 1 19.76 -16.93 -8.73
C MET A 1 19.50 -15.93 -7.63
N SER A 2 19.53 -14.63 -7.94
CA SER A 2 19.16 -13.60 -6.97
C SER A 2 17.65 -13.67 -6.76
N MET A 3 17.20 -13.95 -5.54
CA MET A 3 15.79 -13.77 -5.19
C MET A 3 15.51 -12.26 -5.22
N GLU A 4 14.61 -11.81 -6.08
CA GLU A 4 14.14 -10.42 -6.04
C GLU A 4 13.37 -10.21 -4.73
N ALA A 5 14.03 -9.52 -3.82
CA ALA A 5 13.45 -9.12 -2.54
C ALA A 5 12.70 -7.80 -2.72
N PHE A 6 11.56 -7.68 -2.04
CA PHE A 6 10.77 -6.46 -1.99
C PHE A 6 10.42 -6.14 -0.53
N VAL A 7 10.08 -4.88 -0.26
CA VAL A 7 9.58 -4.47 1.06
C VAL A 7 8.10 -4.15 0.94
N THR A 8 7.32 -4.61 1.91
CA THR A 8 5.90 -4.31 2.04
C THR A 8 5.56 -4.03 3.50
N LEU A 9 4.32 -3.65 3.77
CA LEU A 9 3.82 -3.49 5.14
C LEU A 9 3.47 -4.87 5.73
N ALA A 10 3.78 -5.05 7.01
CA ALA A 10 3.41 -6.22 7.80
C ALA A 10 2.05 -6.02 8.49
N ALA A 11 1.73 -4.77 8.85
CA ALA A 11 0.47 -4.38 9.46
C ALA A 11 0.11 -2.94 9.04
N PRO A 12 -1.14 -2.49 9.25
CA PRO A 12 -1.51 -1.10 9.00
C PRO A 12 -0.73 -0.10 9.86
N GLY A 13 -0.58 1.11 9.35
CA GLY A 13 -0.11 2.27 10.10
C GLY A 13 -1.03 3.47 9.90
N GLU A 14 -1.15 4.31 10.92
CA GLU A 14 -2.03 5.48 10.91
C GLU A 14 -1.27 6.72 11.36
N ALA A 15 -1.67 7.88 10.83
CA ALA A 15 -1.16 9.17 11.27
C ALA A 15 -2.24 10.26 11.17
N GLU A 16 -2.24 11.17 12.14
CA GLU A 16 -3.04 12.41 12.08
C GLU A 16 -2.09 13.61 11.93
N THR A 17 -2.37 14.46 10.95
CA THR A 17 -1.72 15.77 10.83
C THR A 17 -2.74 16.88 10.73
N ARG A 18 -2.35 18.08 11.15
CA ARG A 18 -3.16 19.28 11.07
C ARG A 18 -2.40 20.38 10.36
N VAL A 19 -2.98 20.91 9.28
CA VAL A 19 -2.41 22.00 8.50
C VAL A 19 -3.41 23.14 8.44
N LYS A 20 -3.05 24.27 9.07
CA LYS A 20 -4.00 25.33 9.44
C LYS A 20 -5.16 24.72 10.23
N ALA A 21 -6.39 24.90 9.75
CA ALA A 21 -7.58 24.34 10.37
C ALA A 21 -8.03 22.99 9.75
N SER A 22 -7.35 22.48 8.71
CA SER A 22 -7.71 21.18 8.11
C SER A 22 -7.01 20.03 8.84
N THR A 23 -7.73 18.93 9.03
CA THR A 23 -7.20 17.68 9.61
C THR A 23 -7.07 16.62 8.51
N PHE A 24 -5.96 15.88 8.52
CA PHE A 24 -5.65 14.79 7.60
C PHE A 24 -5.39 13.52 8.39
N LEU A 25 -6.17 12.48 8.12
CA LEU A 25 -6.11 11.19 8.79
C LEU A 25 -5.68 10.15 7.77
N ALA A 26 -4.40 9.81 7.79
CA ALA A 26 -3.80 8.85 6.88
C ALA A 26 -3.86 7.43 7.46
N LEU A 27 -4.15 6.47 6.59
CA LEU A 27 -4.16 5.05 6.86
C LEU A 27 -3.38 4.35 5.74
N ALA A 28 -2.29 3.67 6.10
CA ALA A 28 -1.51 2.82 5.20
C ALA A 28 -1.81 1.36 5.50
N VAL A 29 -2.13 0.55 4.49
CA VAL A 29 -2.58 -0.85 4.63
C VAL A 29 -1.86 -1.75 3.63
N PRO A 30 -1.38 -2.94 4.03
CA PRO A 30 -0.89 -3.94 3.09
C PRO A 30 -2.03 -4.48 2.21
N VAL A 31 -1.83 -4.46 0.90
CA VAL A 31 -2.79 -5.00 -0.09
C VAL A 31 -2.03 -5.65 -1.25
N THR A 32 -2.54 -6.74 -1.78
CA THR A 32 -1.91 -7.50 -2.86
C THR A 32 -2.63 -7.38 -4.20
N THR A 33 -3.85 -6.84 -4.20
CA THR A 33 -4.69 -6.68 -5.38
C THR A 33 -5.33 -5.30 -5.45
N GLU A 34 -5.78 -4.90 -6.64
CA GLU A 34 -6.51 -3.65 -6.78
C GLU A 34 -7.90 -3.72 -6.11
N GLU A 35 -8.50 -4.91 -6.08
CA GLU A 35 -9.77 -5.18 -5.41
C GLU A 35 -9.66 -4.91 -3.92
N GLU A 36 -8.60 -5.41 -3.27
CA GLU A 36 -8.30 -5.13 -1.86
C GLU A 36 -8.07 -3.63 -1.63
N ALA A 37 -7.27 -2.97 -2.49
CA ALA A 37 -7.04 -1.53 -2.39
C ALA A 37 -8.34 -0.73 -2.47
N ARG A 38 -9.22 -1.07 -3.43
CA ARG A 38 -10.55 -0.47 -3.58
C ARG A 38 -11.43 -0.72 -2.36
N ALA A 39 -11.40 -1.93 -1.80
CA ALA A 39 -12.16 -2.29 -0.61
C ALA A 39 -11.72 -1.47 0.62
N VAL A 40 -10.42 -1.23 0.80
CA VAL A 40 -9.89 -0.37 1.87
C VAL A 40 -10.41 1.07 1.74
N VAL A 41 -10.37 1.64 0.54
CA VAL A 41 -10.87 3.01 0.28
C VAL A 41 -12.38 3.08 0.58
N ALA A 42 -13.16 2.12 0.11
CA ALA A 42 -14.60 2.07 0.34
C ALA A 42 -14.94 1.91 1.84
N ALA A 43 -14.20 1.07 2.56
CA ALA A 43 -14.38 0.87 4.00
C ALA A 43 -14.07 2.17 4.78
N ARG A 44 -12.99 2.87 4.44
CA ARG A 44 -12.63 4.16 5.06
C ARG A 44 -13.69 5.23 4.78
N ALA A 45 -14.16 5.32 3.54
CA ALA A 45 -15.22 6.26 3.16
C ALA A 45 -16.54 5.97 3.89
N LYS A 46 -16.89 4.69 4.09
CA LYS A 46 -18.07 4.30 4.86
C LYS A 46 -17.95 4.64 6.35
N ALA A 47 -16.78 4.38 6.93
CA ALA A 47 -16.52 4.64 8.36
C ALA A 47 -16.48 6.14 8.68
N MET A 48 -16.10 6.98 7.71
CA MET A 48 -15.86 8.41 7.88
C MET A 48 -16.66 9.22 6.86
N PHE A 49 -17.95 8.90 6.73
CA PHE A 49 -18.84 9.41 5.68
C PHE A 49 -19.05 10.93 5.71
N ASP A 50 -18.72 11.58 6.83
CA ASP A 50 -18.83 13.01 7.05
C ASP A 50 -17.57 13.80 6.65
N ALA A 51 -16.51 13.10 6.24
CA ALA A 51 -15.28 13.73 5.78
C ALA A 51 -15.45 14.39 4.40
N THR A 52 -14.57 15.35 4.11
CA THR A 52 -14.64 16.13 2.86
C THR A 52 -14.10 15.34 1.67
N HIS A 53 -12.98 14.65 1.84
CA HIS A 53 -12.33 13.87 0.78
C HIS A 53 -11.65 12.62 1.35
N HIS A 54 -11.63 11.54 0.56
CA HIS A 54 -10.85 10.31 0.82
C HIS A 54 -9.89 10.07 -0.35
N CYS A 55 -8.84 10.87 -0.40
CA CYS A 55 -7.82 10.76 -1.43
C CYS A 55 -7.00 9.50 -1.18
N SER A 56 -6.58 8.81 -2.24
CA SER A 56 -5.86 7.54 -2.08
C SER A 56 -4.84 7.32 -3.17
N ALA A 57 -3.87 6.47 -2.85
CA ALA A 57 -2.99 5.87 -3.84
C ALA A 57 -2.57 4.47 -3.40
N TRP A 58 -2.18 3.64 -4.36
CA TRP A 58 -1.58 2.34 -4.07
C TRP A 58 -0.50 2.00 -5.08
N ARG A 59 0.44 1.15 -4.64
CA ARG A 59 1.48 0.53 -5.45
C ARG A 59 1.42 -0.97 -5.23
N LEU A 60 1.16 -1.73 -6.29
CA LEU A 60 1.23 -3.19 -6.29
C LEU A 60 2.57 -3.66 -6.86
N ARG A 61 2.98 -4.87 -6.46
CA ARG A 61 4.06 -5.59 -7.13
C ARG A 61 3.77 -5.71 -8.63
N GLY A 62 4.82 -5.63 -9.45
CA GLY A 62 4.71 -5.54 -10.92
C GLY A 62 4.59 -4.11 -11.45
N GLY A 63 4.59 -3.10 -10.57
CA GLY A 63 4.72 -1.69 -10.95
C GLY A 63 3.39 -0.95 -11.15
N THR A 64 2.25 -1.63 -11.04
CA THR A 64 0.93 -0.99 -11.13
C THR A 64 0.76 0.01 -9.99
N GLY A 65 0.67 1.30 -10.35
CA GLY A 65 0.43 2.40 -9.43
C GLY A 65 -0.85 3.13 -9.81
N ARG A 66 -1.66 3.50 -8.81
CA ARG A 66 -2.85 4.32 -9.03
C ARG A 66 -2.95 5.41 -7.97
N ALA A 67 -3.47 6.56 -8.38
CA ALA A 67 -3.69 7.72 -7.55
C ALA A 67 -5.10 8.28 -7.81
N ASN A 68 -5.76 8.78 -6.78
CA ASN A 68 -7.10 9.37 -6.86
C ASN A 68 -7.20 10.59 -5.93
N ASP A 69 -7.54 11.74 -6.50
CA ASP A 69 -7.71 13.00 -5.77
C ASP A 69 -9.07 13.13 -5.08
N ALA A 70 -10.04 12.23 -5.33
CA ALA A 70 -11.33 12.18 -4.62
C ALA A 70 -12.10 13.51 -4.53
N GLY A 71 -12.02 14.34 -5.58
CA GLY A 71 -12.67 15.65 -5.65
C GLY A 71 -11.78 16.84 -5.25
N GLU A 72 -10.57 16.61 -4.74
CA GLU A 72 -9.54 17.64 -4.64
C GLU A 72 -9.09 18.11 -6.02
N PRO A 73 -8.44 19.29 -6.14
CA PRO A 73 -7.82 19.72 -7.38
C PRO A 73 -6.88 18.65 -7.95
N SER A 74 -6.91 18.48 -9.27
CA SER A 74 -6.16 17.43 -9.96
C SER A 74 -4.67 17.47 -9.62
N GLY A 75 -4.11 16.32 -9.25
CA GLY A 75 -2.71 16.12 -8.89
C GLY A 75 -2.33 16.67 -7.51
N SER A 76 -3.28 17.20 -6.74
CA SER A 76 -2.97 17.84 -5.46
C SER A 76 -2.98 16.91 -4.25
N ALA A 77 -3.49 15.68 -4.39
CA ALA A 77 -3.63 14.73 -3.29
C ALA A 77 -3.12 13.33 -3.63
N GLY A 78 -3.72 12.66 -4.62
CA GLY A 78 -3.40 11.28 -4.98
C GLY A 78 -1.95 11.11 -5.45
N ALA A 79 -1.46 12.01 -6.31
CA ALA A 79 -0.08 11.96 -6.80
C ALA A 79 0.96 12.13 -5.68
N PRO A 80 0.83 13.10 -4.75
CA PRO A 80 1.66 13.18 -3.55
C PRO A 80 1.65 11.92 -2.67
N ILE A 81 0.47 11.29 -2.48
CA ILE A 81 0.36 10.05 -1.71
C ILE A 81 1.14 8.93 -2.41
N LEU A 82 1.01 8.79 -3.73
CA LEU A 82 1.75 7.80 -4.50
C LEU A 82 3.27 8.05 -4.43
N ALA A 83 3.70 9.31 -4.54
CA ALA A 83 5.10 9.68 -4.39
C ALA A 83 5.66 9.34 -3.00
N ALA A 84 4.85 9.43 -1.94
CA ALA A 84 5.25 9.01 -0.59
C ALA A 84 5.43 7.48 -0.51
N ILE A 85 4.54 6.69 -1.14
CA ILE A 85 4.68 5.23 -1.24
C ILE A 85 5.98 4.87 -1.96
N ASP A 86 6.22 5.50 -3.12
CA ASP A 86 7.41 5.25 -3.94
C ASP A 86 8.70 5.66 -3.20
N GLY A 87 8.68 6.82 -2.54
CA GLY A 87 9.81 7.30 -1.72
C GLY A 87 10.08 6.42 -0.49
N ALA A 88 9.07 5.74 0.05
CA ALA A 88 9.23 4.76 1.12
C ALA A 88 9.81 3.42 0.64
N GLY A 89 9.86 3.18 -0.67
CA GLY A 89 10.38 1.95 -1.28
C GLY A 89 9.53 0.72 -0.99
N VAL A 90 8.23 0.90 -0.75
CA VAL A 90 7.30 -0.20 -0.43
C VAL A 90 6.35 -0.50 -1.58
N VAL A 91 6.01 -1.77 -1.73
CA VAL A 91 5.02 -2.28 -2.70
C VAL A 91 3.96 -3.10 -1.96
N ASP A 92 2.88 -3.44 -2.66
CA ASP A 92 1.72 -4.10 -2.07
C ASP A 92 1.14 -3.29 -0.91
N CYS A 93 0.90 -2.01 -1.17
CA CYS A 93 0.44 -1.04 -0.19
C CYS A 93 -0.59 -0.09 -0.79
N CYS A 94 -1.64 0.19 -0.01
CA CYS A 94 -2.61 1.24 -0.26
C CYS A 94 -2.54 2.27 0.88
N VAL A 95 -2.56 3.55 0.53
CA VAL A 95 -2.66 4.65 1.48
C VAL A 95 -3.91 5.46 1.15
N VAL A 96 -4.74 5.70 2.17
CA VAL A 96 -5.91 6.57 2.11
C VAL A 96 -5.72 7.70 3.09
N VAL A 97 -5.88 8.94 2.62
CA VAL A 97 -5.84 10.13 3.45
C VAL A 97 -7.24 10.75 3.46
N THR A 98 -7.89 10.67 4.61
CA THR A 98 -9.17 11.32 4.86
C THR A 98 -8.93 12.76 5.30
N ARG A 99 -9.56 13.73 4.62
CA ARG A 99 -9.45 15.14 4.97
C ARG A 99 -10.76 15.70 5.51
N TYR A 100 -10.68 16.41 6.62
CA TYR A 100 -11.72 17.32 7.10
C TYR A 100 -11.33 18.77 6.80
N TYR A 101 -12.13 19.47 6.01
CA TYR A 101 -11.88 20.87 5.66
C TYR A 101 -12.15 21.82 6.84
N GLY A 102 -11.15 22.62 7.18
CA GLY A 102 -11.22 23.57 8.30
C GLY A 102 -11.66 25.00 7.97
N GLY A 103 -12.33 25.25 6.83
CA GLY A 103 -12.77 26.60 6.46
C GLY A 103 -11.69 27.50 5.82
N THR A 104 -10.40 27.13 5.87
CA THR A 104 -9.30 27.88 5.26
C THR A 104 -8.65 27.12 4.11
N LYS A 105 -8.59 27.74 2.92
CA LYS A 105 -7.94 27.15 1.73
C LYS A 105 -6.42 27.03 1.93
N LEU A 106 -5.89 25.89 1.50
CA LEU A 106 -4.44 25.61 1.51
C LEU A 106 -3.75 25.98 0.18
N GLY A 107 -4.52 26.05 -0.92
CA GLY A 107 -3.97 26.14 -2.27
C GLY A 107 -3.33 24.82 -2.71
N VAL A 108 -3.10 24.64 -4.02
CA VAL A 108 -2.60 23.37 -4.59
C VAL A 108 -1.27 22.95 -3.96
N GLY A 109 -0.28 23.84 -3.87
CA GLY A 109 1.02 23.53 -3.24
C GLY A 109 0.94 23.27 -1.73
N GLY A 110 -0.10 23.77 -1.05
CA GLY A 110 -0.37 23.43 0.35
C GLY A 110 -0.96 22.04 0.50
N LEU A 111 -1.89 21.65 -0.38
CA LEU A 111 -2.48 20.30 -0.43
C LEU A 111 -1.42 19.24 -0.75
N VAL A 112 -0.60 19.49 -1.78
CA VAL A 112 0.48 18.59 -2.19
C VAL A 112 1.38 18.23 -1.01
N ARG A 113 1.80 19.23 -0.22
CA ARG A 113 2.62 18.99 0.97
C ARG A 113 1.85 18.26 2.07
N ALA A 114 0.65 18.70 2.39
CA ALA A 114 -0.15 18.11 3.46
C ALA A 114 -0.48 16.62 3.23
N TYR A 115 -0.91 16.27 2.01
CA TYR A 115 -1.22 14.88 1.65
C TYR A 115 0.03 13.99 1.61
N GLY A 116 1.12 14.48 1.03
CA GLY A 116 2.39 13.75 1.00
C GLY A 116 2.96 13.50 2.40
N GLU A 117 2.93 14.51 3.26
CA GLU A 117 3.40 14.42 4.66
C GLU A 117 2.56 13.43 5.47
N ALA A 118 1.23 13.54 5.41
CA ALA A 118 0.33 12.63 6.13
C ALA A 118 0.54 11.17 5.69
N ALA A 119 0.67 10.93 4.38
CA ALA A 119 0.96 9.61 3.84
C ALA A 119 2.32 9.07 4.29
N ALA A 120 3.37 9.90 4.25
CA ALA A 120 4.71 9.52 4.67
C ALA A 120 4.76 9.13 6.16
N LEU A 121 4.03 9.84 7.02
CA LEU A 121 3.95 9.52 8.45
C LEU A 121 3.23 8.19 8.69
N ALA A 122 2.08 7.93 8.04
CA ALA A 122 1.40 6.64 8.16
C ALA A 122 2.26 5.46 7.68
N LEU A 123 3.06 5.68 6.63
CA LEU A 123 4.04 4.69 6.12
C LEU A 123 5.25 4.50 7.03
N ALA A 124 5.58 5.47 7.88
CA ALA A 124 6.63 5.37 8.88
C ALA A 124 6.16 4.60 10.12
N GLU A 125 4.90 4.80 10.53
CA GLU A 125 4.26 4.08 11.64
C GLU A 125 3.89 2.63 11.29
N ALA A 126 3.71 2.31 10.01
CA ALA A 126 3.39 0.96 9.57
C ALA A 126 4.60 0.01 9.70
N PRO A 127 4.48 -1.09 10.47
CA PRO A 127 5.53 -2.11 10.54
C PRO A 127 5.84 -2.68 9.15
N ARG A 128 7.12 -2.90 8.84
CA ARG A 128 7.57 -3.38 7.52
C ARG A 128 8.04 -4.82 7.57
N ARG A 129 7.90 -5.53 6.46
CA ARG A 129 8.49 -6.86 6.24
C ARG A 129 9.13 -6.95 4.86
N ALA A 130 10.22 -7.70 4.79
CA ALA A 130 10.78 -8.14 3.53
C ALA A 130 10.00 -9.35 3.00
N GLY A 131 9.75 -9.37 1.69
CA GLY A 131 9.23 -10.51 0.97
C GLY A 131 10.17 -10.90 -0.15
N VAL A 132 10.04 -12.13 -0.62
CA VAL A 132 10.78 -12.65 -1.77
C VAL A 132 9.79 -13.21 -2.78
N LEU A 133 10.04 -12.95 -4.06
CA LEU A 133 9.20 -13.47 -5.11
C LEU A 133 9.35 -15.00 -5.17
N ALA A 134 8.24 -15.69 -4.95
CA ALA A 134 8.13 -17.13 -5.09
C ALA A 134 7.14 -17.45 -6.21
N ALA A 135 7.47 -18.44 -7.02
CA ALA A 135 6.58 -18.99 -8.03
C ALA A 135 5.96 -20.29 -7.51
N ARG A 136 4.64 -20.44 -7.63
CA ARG A 136 3.99 -21.72 -7.39
C ARG A 136 4.21 -22.61 -8.61
N LEU A 137 4.96 -23.69 -8.43
CA LEU A 137 5.21 -24.69 -9.47
C LEU A 137 4.34 -25.91 -9.24
N ARG A 138 3.78 -26.46 -10.31
CA ARG A 138 3.12 -27.77 -10.29
C ARG A 138 4.05 -28.79 -10.92
N VAL A 139 4.49 -29.77 -10.14
CA VAL A 139 5.36 -30.85 -10.61
C VAL A 139 4.55 -32.15 -10.65
N ARG A 140 4.63 -32.89 -11.76
CA ARG A 140 4.10 -34.25 -11.89
C ARG A 140 5.25 -35.21 -12.06
N TYR A 141 5.27 -36.27 -11.28
CA TYR A 141 6.33 -37.28 -11.30
C TYR A 141 5.76 -38.65 -10.88
N PRO A 142 6.34 -39.77 -11.33
CA PRO A 142 5.99 -41.12 -10.86
C PRO A 142 6.23 -41.28 -9.35
N TYR A 143 5.41 -42.07 -8.66
CA TYR A 143 5.48 -42.25 -7.19
C TYR A 143 6.88 -42.65 -6.66
N GLU A 144 7.64 -43.43 -7.44
CA GLU A 144 9.03 -43.81 -7.14
C GLU A 144 10.00 -42.62 -6.98
N HIS A 145 9.64 -41.43 -7.47
CA HIS A 145 10.46 -40.22 -7.37
C HIS A 145 10.06 -39.30 -6.21
N THR A 146 9.11 -39.67 -5.35
CA THR A 146 8.70 -38.83 -4.21
C THR A 146 9.88 -38.45 -3.32
N ALA A 147 10.68 -39.41 -2.86
CA ALA A 147 11.81 -39.11 -1.97
C ALA A 147 12.89 -38.22 -2.61
N PRO A 148 13.33 -38.46 -3.87
CA PRO A 148 14.18 -37.51 -4.59
C PRO A 148 13.59 -36.10 -4.75
N VAL A 149 12.30 -35.99 -5.05
CA VAL A 149 11.63 -34.70 -5.24
C VAL A 149 11.55 -33.93 -3.92
N MET A 150 11.16 -34.57 -2.82
CA MET A 150 11.10 -33.91 -1.50
C MET A 150 12.47 -33.39 -1.06
N ARG A 151 13.54 -34.18 -1.26
CA ARG A 151 14.92 -33.72 -0.99
C ARG A 151 15.32 -32.55 -1.87
N MET A 152 14.87 -32.51 -3.12
CA MET A 152 15.13 -31.38 -4.01
C MET A 152 14.43 -30.12 -3.51
N LEU A 153 13.16 -30.22 -3.07
CA LEU A 153 12.38 -29.10 -2.52
C LEU A 153 13.05 -28.50 -1.29
N GLU A 154 13.45 -29.32 -0.32
CA GLU A 154 14.20 -28.88 0.87
C GLU A 154 15.50 -28.17 0.47
N ARG A 155 16.25 -28.73 -0.48
CA ARG A 155 17.53 -28.17 -0.95
C ARG A 155 17.37 -26.78 -1.58
N VAL A 156 16.25 -26.52 -2.24
CA VAL A 156 15.99 -25.23 -2.89
C VAL A 156 15.18 -24.28 -1.99
N GLY A 157 14.85 -24.69 -0.75
CA GLY A 157 14.04 -23.88 0.17
C GLY A 157 12.62 -23.66 -0.33
N ALA A 158 12.05 -24.62 -1.06
CA ALA A 158 10.67 -24.57 -1.54
C ALA A 158 9.76 -25.39 -0.62
N ASP A 159 8.62 -24.80 -0.26
CA ASP A 159 7.60 -25.48 0.52
C ASP A 159 6.64 -26.25 -0.40
N ALA A 160 6.29 -27.49 -0.02
CA ALA A 160 5.22 -28.23 -0.65
C ALA A 160 3.88 -27.61 -0.21
N VAL A 161 3.10 -27.12 -1.19
CA VAL A 161 1.73 -26.63 -0.99
C VAL A 161 0.79 -27.53 -1.78
N GLU A 162 -0.17 -28.14 -1.08
CA GLU A 162 -1.22 -29.00 -1.66
C GLU A 162 -2.15 -28.24 -2.61
#